data_AF-A0A7R9MG76-F1
#
_entry.id   AF-A0A7R9MG76-F1
#
_cell.length_a   1.000
_cell.length_b   1.000
_cell.length_c   1.000
_cell.angle_alpha   90.00
_cell.angle_beta   90.00
_cell.angle_gamma   90.00
#
_symmetry.space_group_name_H-M   'P 1'
#
loop_
_entity.id
_entity.type
_entity.pdbx_description
1 polymer ?
#
loop_
_entity_poly.entity_id
_entity_poly.type
_entity_poly.pdbx_seq_one_letter_code
_entity_poly.pdbx_strand_id
1 'polypeptide(L)'
;MSKKTSDKWCEICGDSAVGRNFGAITCVSCKAFFRRNAIKDVVCYLEDKCVIEVKTRKLCKKCRFEKCLAAGMRKEFIQNKEQKELRRITIEENKRKKADRRDSNDNKIQES
;
A
#
# COMPACT_ATOMS: atom_id res chain seq x y z
N MET A 1 -0.03 -14.70 -16.74
CA MET A 1 0.55 -13.45 -17.28
C MET A 1 1.50 -12.85 -16.25
N SER A 2 2.79 -13.20 -16.31
CA SER A 2 3.82 -12.61 -15.43
C SER A 2 4.00 -11.14 -15.81
N LYS A 3 3.68 -10.22 -14.90
CA LYS A 3 3.93 -8.79 -15.11
C LYS A 3 5.44 -8.61 -15.31
N LYS A 4 5.85 -8.08 -16.47
CA LYS A 4 7.21 -7.59 -16.72
C LYS A 4 7.61 -6.73 -15.52
N THR A 5 8.54 -7.22 -14.70
CA THR A 5 9.26 -6.39 -13.74
C THR A 5 10.08 -5.45 -14.60
N SER A 6 9.64 -4.20 -14.73
CA SER A 6 10.56 -3.15 -15.15
C SER A 6 11.76 -3.21 -14.20
N ASP A 7 12.99 -3.29 -14.72
CA ASP A 7 14.25 -3.28 -13.96
C ASP A 7 14.40 -1.98 -13.16
N LYS A 8 13.59 -1.87 -12.12
CA LYS A 8 13.49 -0.70 -11.26
C LYS A 8 13.99 -1.08 -9.90
N TRP A 9 14.77 -0.19 -9.32
CA TRP A 9 15.36 -0.36 -8.02
C TRP A 9 14.63 0.51 -7.00
N CYS A 10 14.52 0.03 -5.77
CA CYS A 10 13.86 0.72 -4.69
C CYS A 10 14.70 1.91 -4.26
N GLU A 11 14.16 3.12 -4.45
CA GLU A 11 14.82 4.40 -4.12
C GLU A 11 15.20 4.52 -2.62
N ILE A 12 14.64 3.66 -1.77
CA ILE A 12 14.89 3.67 -0.32
C ILE A 12 16.05 2.76 0.07
N CYS A 13 16.11 1.54 -0.45
CA CYS A 13 17.02 0.50 0.06
C CYS A 13 17.76 -0.31 -1.01
N GLY A 14 17.59 0.03 -2.29
CA GLY A 14 18.27 -0.64 -3.41
C GLY A 14 17.72 -2.03 -3.77
N ASP A 15 16.70 -2.53 -3.07
CA ASP A 15 16.03 -3.81 -3.39
C ASP A 15 15.25 -3.74 -4.72
N SER A 16 14.85 -4.88 -5.29
CA SER A 16 14.00 -4.92 -6.48
C SER A 16 12.65 -4.23 -6.23
N ALA A 17 12.30 -3.26 -7.06
CA ALA A 17 11.06 -2.50 -6.94
C ALA A 17 9.91 -3.18 -7.66
N VAL A 18 8.72 -3.10 -7.06
CA VAL A 18 7.49 -3.63 -7.67
C VAL A 18 6.70 -2.56 -8.44
N GLY A 19 7.11 -1.29 -8.30
CA GLY A 19 6.46 -0.15 -8.95
C GLY A 19 6.40 1.09 -8.04
N ARG A 20 5.57 2.06 -8.44
CA ARG A 20 5.33 3.30 -7.68
C ARG A 20 4.35 3.01 -6.53
N ASN A 21 4.75 3.26 -5.29
CA ASN A 21 3.89 3.16 -4.12
C ASN A 21 3.98 4.45 -3.30
N PHE A 22 2.83 5.01 -2.94
CA PHE A 22 2.72 6.23 -2.15
C PHE A 22 3.51 7.43 -2.71
N GLY A 23 3.88 7.43 -3.99
CA GLY A 23 4.60 8.53 -4.64
C GLY A 23 6.00 8.15 -5.15
N ALA A 24 6.63 7.11 -4.62
CA ALA A 24 8.02 6.73 -4.94
C ALA A 24 8.16 5.31 -5.51
N ILE A 25 9.24 5.03 -6.25
CA ILE A 25 9.53 3.67 -6.76
C ILE A 25 10.12 2.82 -5.64
N THR A 26 9.40 1.78 -5.22
CA THR A 26 9.73 1.04 -3.98
C THR A 26 9.51 -0.46 -4.09
N CYS A 27 10.26 -1.21 -3.28
CA CYS A 27 10.05 -2.64 -3.06
C CYS A 27 8.87 -2.91 -2.12
N VAL A 28 8.44 -4.18 -2.05
CA VAL A 28 7.34 -4.64 -1.17
C VAL A 28 7.60 -4.28 0.29
N SER A 29 8.85 -4.44 0.75
CA SER A 29 9.22 -4.17 2.15
C SER A 29 9.06 -2.69 2.50
N CYS A 30 9.56 -1.78 1.64
CA CYS A 30 9.47 -0.34 1.90
C CYS A 30 8.04 0.18 1.77
N LYS A 31 7.24 -0.34 0.84
CA LYS A 31 5.79 -0.10 0.78
C LYS A 31 5.11 -0.43 2.10
N ALA A 32 5.30 -1.65 2.60
CA ALA A 32 4.65 -2.11 3.83
C ALA A 32 5.19 -1.40 5.07
N PHE A 33 6.48 -1.06 5.07
CA PHE A 33 7.12 -0.29 6.14
C PHE A 33 6.52 1.12 6.24
N PHE A 34 6.45 1.86 5.14
CA PHE A 34 5.92 3.22 5.13
C PHE A 34 4.49 3.27 5.66
N ARG A 35 3.61 2.40 5.15
CA ARG A 35 2.21 2.31 5.61
C ARG A 35 2.08 2.04 7.12
N ARG A 36 2.97 1.24 7.71
CA ARG A 36 2.92 0.88 9.14
C ARG A 36 3.49 1.96 10.07
N ASN A 37 4.36 2.83 9.56
CA ASN A 37 5.07 3.83 10.37
C ASN A 37 4.64 5.27 10.07
N ALA A 38 3.75 5.50 9.09
CA ALA A 38 3.28 6.84 8.72
C ALA A 38 2.65 7.64 9.87
N ILE A 39 2.11 6.94 10.88
CA ILE A 39 1.45 7.51 12.06
C ILE A 39 2.24 7.29 13.36
N LYS A 40 3.47 6.74 13.26
CA LYS A 40 4.27 6.38 14.43
C LYS A 40 5.39 7.37 14.60
N ASP A 41 5.63 7.75 15.85
CA ASP A 41 6.86 8.42 16.22
C ASP A 41 7.98 7.38 16.26
N VAL A 42 9.00 7.59 15.44
CA VAL A 42 10.15 6.70 15.31
C VAL A 42 11.40 7.47 15.70
N VAL A 43 12.23 6.85 16.54
CA VAL A 43 13.48 7.42 17.04
C VAL A 43 14.66 6.70 16.39
N CYS A 44 15.75 7.44 16.15
CA CYS A 44 17.04 6.87 15.79
C CYS A 44 17.87 6.72 17.07
N TYR A 45 18.54 5.59 17.20
CA TYR A 45 19.45 5.31 18.33
C TYR A 45 20.92 5.48 17.94
N LEU A 46 21.18 6.07 16.77
CA LEU A 46 22.49 6.38 16.21
C LEU A 46 22.52 7.89 15.92
N GLU A 47 23.21 8.32 14.86
CA GLU A 47 23.46 9.75 14.56
C GLU A 47 22.52 10.33 13.49
N ASP A 48 21.30 9.81 13.36
CA ASP A 48 20.33 10.23 12.32
C ASP A 48 20.83 10.17 10.86
N LYS A 49 21.96 9.51 10.60
CA LYS A 49 22.60 9.39 9.28
C LYS A 49 22.73 7.92 8.83
N CYS A 50 21.83 7.05 9.28
CA CYS A 50 21.94 5.62 9.01
C CYS A 50 21.82 5.31 7.50
N VAL A 51 22.78 4.55 6.96
CA VAL A 51 22.72 4.04 5.59
C VAL A 51 21.62 2.99 5.48
N ILE A 52 20.69 3.19 4.54
CA ILE A 52 19.55 2.30 4.31
C ILE A 52 19.75 1.47 3.06
N GLU A 53 20.05 0.18 3.25
CA GLU A 53 20.24 -0.85 2.24
C GLU A 53 19.42 -2.10 2.57
N VAL A 54 19.38 -3.10 1.69
CA VAL A 54 18.63 -4.35 1.92
C VAL A 54 18.99 -5.01 3.26
N LYS A 55 20.29 -5.02 3.60
CA LYS A 55 20.83 -5.63 4.83
C LYS A 55 20.58 -4.76 6.07
N THR A 56 20.67 -3.44 5.95
CA THR A 56 20.67 -2.49 7.08
C THR A 56 19.33 -1.80 7.32
N ARG A 57 18.36 -1.86 6.38
CA ARG A 57 17.04 -1.19 6.46
C ARG A 57 16.17 -1.59 7.66
N LYS A 58 16.57 -2.56 8.47
CA LYS A 58 15.87 -2.92 9.71
C LYS A 58 16.46 -2.26 10.96
N LEU A 59 17.70 -1.75 10.88
CA LEU A 59 18.44 -1.22 12.03
C LEU A 59 17.88 0.10 12.53
N CYS A 60 17.49 1.01 11.63
CA CYS A 60 16.92 2.30 12.02
C CYS A 60 15.58 2.56 11.32
N LYS A 61 14.51 2.65 12.11
CA LYS A 61 13.17 2.98 11.59
C LYS A 61 13.06 4.47 11.25
N LYS A 62 13.64 5.36 12.04
CA LYS A 62 13.60 6.82 11.80
C LYS A 62 14.24 7.18 10.47
N CYS A 63 15.52 6.90 10.27
CA CYS A 63 16.22 7.24 9.03
C CYS A 63 15.62 6.53 7.80
N ARG A 64 15.09 5.30 7.96
CA ARG A 64 14.36 4.64 6.86
C ARG A 64 13.08 5.38 6.51
N PHE A 65 12.34 5.86 7.49
CA PHE A 65 11.10 6.60 7.28
C PHE A 65 11.37 8.00 6.70
N GLU A 66 12.39 8.70 7.18
CA GLU A 66 12.84 9.97 6.62
C GLU A 66 13.29 9.81 5.17
N LYS A 67 14.05 8.76 4.85
CA LYS A 67 14.41 8.46 3.45
C LYS A 67 13.19 8.17 2.58
N CYS A 68 12.14 7.53 3.14
CA CYS A 68 10.86 7.39 2.42
C CYS A 68 10.24 8.74 2.08
N LEU A 69 10.17 9.67 3.04
CA LEU A 69 9.63 11.01 2.81
C LEU A 69 10.48 11.79 1.80
N ALA A 70 11.81 11.73 1.93
CA ALA A 70 12.75 12.39 1.01
C ALA A 70 12.63 11.88 -0.44
N ALA A 71 12.33 10.59 -0.63
CA ALA A 71 12.05 10.02 -1.95
C ALA A 71 10.65 10.37 -2.49
N GLY A 72 9.85 11.17 -1.77
CA GLY A 72 8.52 11.62 -2.20
C GLY A 72 7.38 10.67 -1.81
N MET A 73 7.58 9.79 -0.83
CA MET A 73 6.46 9.03 -0.28
C MET A 73 5.57 9.93 0.58
N ARG A 74 4.27 9.92 0.29
CA ARG A 74 3.25 10.82 0.84
C ARG A 74 2.27 10.09 1.75
N LYS A 75 2.08 10.59 2.98
CA LYS A 75 1.16 9.99 3.96
C LYS A 75 -0.29 10.09 3.50
N GLU A 76 -0.61 11.12 2.73
CA GLU A 76 -1.94 11.44 2.21
C GLU A 76 -2.47 10.35 1.26
N PHE A 77 -1.57 9.54 0.69
CA PHE A 77 -1.92 8.40 -0.15
C PHE A 77 -2.25 7.12 0.63
N ILE A 78 -2.22 7.17 1.96
CA ILE A 78 -2.67 6.07 2.82
C ILE A 78 -4.15 6.28 3.14
N GLN A 79 -5.00 5.35 2.68
CA GLN A 79 -6.43 5.39 2.97
C GLN A 79 -6.69 5.39 4.48
N ASN A 80 -7.45 6.37 4.95
CA ASN A 80 -7.88 6.48 6.34
C ASN A 80 -8.96 5.43 6.68
N LYS A 81 -9.36 5.33 7.96
CA LYS A 81 -10.35 4.32 8.42
C LYS A 81 -11.71 4.53 7.77
N GLU A 82 -12.15 5.79 7.67
CA GLU A 82 -13.43 6.18 7.08
C GLU A 82 -13.53 5.79 5.60
N GLN A 83 -12.54 6.11 4.78
CA GLN A 83 -12.48 5.73 3.37
C GLN A 83 -12.49 4.21 3.16
N LYS A 84 -11.88 3.45 4.08
CA LYS A 84 -11.94 1.98 4.03
C LYS A 84 -13.33 1.47 4.36
N GLU A 85 -14.00 2.09 5.33
CA GLU A 85 -15.34 1.70 5.75
C GLU A 85 -16.37 2.02 4.68
N LEU A 86 -16.35 3.23 4.11
CA LEU A 86 -17.17 3.60 2.95
C LEU A 86 -16.99 2.60 1.80
N ARG A 87 -15.74 2.23 1.51
CA ARG A 87 -15.47 1.23 0.47
C ARG A 87 -16.06 -0.15 0.80
N ARG A 88 -16.06 -0.58 2.05
CA ARG A 88 -16.69 -1.85 2.47
C ARG A 88 -18.20 -1.79 2.28
N ILE A 89 -18.84 -0.72 2.78
CA ILE A 89 -20.27 -0.50 2.63
C ILE A 89 -20.67 -0.54 1.15
N THR A 90 -19.97 0.21 0.30
CA THR A 90 -20.24 0.22 -1.15
C THR A 90 -20.07 -1.16 -1.79
N ILE A 91 -19.07 -1.96 -1.36
CA ILE A 91 -18.89 -3.32 -1.87
C ILE A 91 -20.05 -4.22 -1.45
N GLU A 92 -20.51 -4.12 -0.21
CA GLU A 92 -21.64 -4.91 0.31
C GLU A 92 -22.97 -4.57 -0.36
N GLU A 93 -23.27 -3.27 -0.54
CA GLU A 93 -24.45 -2.84 -1.29
C GLU A 93 -24.44 -3.34 -2.74
N ASN A 94 -23.28 -3.27 -3.41
CA ASN A 94 -23.14 -3.77 -4.77
C ASN A 94 -23.32 -5.29 -4.87
N LYS A 95 -22.96 -6.03 -3.82
CA LYS A 95 -23.23 -7.47 -3.73
C LYS A 95 -24.72 -7.75 -3.54
N ARG A 96 -25.40 -7.03 -2.64
CA ARG A 96 -26.86 -7.15 -2.43
C ARG A 96 -27.64 -6.86 -3.71
N LYS A 97 -27.40 -5.72 -4.35
CA LYS A 97 -28.02 -5.36 -5.64
C LYS A 97 -27.75 -6.36 -6.76
N LYS A 98 -26.65 -7.11 -6.72
CA LYS A 98 -26.36 -8.19 -7.68
C LYS A 98 -27.12 -9.47 -7.34
N ALA A 99 -27.33 -9.78 -6.07
CA ALA A 99 -28.16 -10.91 -5.64
C ALA A 99 -29.63 -10.66 -6.01
N ASP A 100 -30.17 -9.48 -5.67
CA ASP A 100 -31.57 -9.13 -5.96
C ASP A 100 -31.88 -9.18 -7.47
N ARG A 101 -30.93 -8.73 -8.32
CA ARG A 101 -31.05 -8.82 -9.79
C ARG A 101 -30.98 -10.24 -10.33
N ARG A 102 -30.25 -11.15 -9.67
CA ARG A 102 -30.21 -12.57 -10.06
C ARG A 102 -31.53 -13.23 -9.71
N ASP A 103 -32.00 -13.04 -8.49
CA ASP A 103 -33.29 -13.56 -8.02
C ASP A 103 -34.45 -13.09 -8.89
N SER A 104 -34.47 -11.81 -9.26
CA SER A 104 -35.47 -11.25 -10.19
C SER A 104 -35.41 -11.86 -11.60
N ASN A 105 -34.21 -12.20 -12.09
CA ASN A 105 -34.04 -12.84 -13.40
C ASN A 105 -34.42 -14.33 -13.35
N ASP A 106 -34.11 -15.03 -12.26
CA ASP A 106 -34.45 -16.44 -12.07
C ASP A 106 -35.97 -16.63 -11.95
N ASN A 107 -36.65 -15.76 -11.21
CA ASN A 107 -38.12 -15.75 -11.12
C ASN A 107 -38.79 -15.50 -12.49
N LYS A 108 -38.23 -14.63 -13.32
CA LYS A 108 -38.76 -14.33 -14.66
C LYS A 108 -38.62 -15.50 -15.65
N ILE A 109 -37.62 -16.37 -15.46
CA ILE A 109 -37.40 -17.57 -16.30
C ILE A 109 -38.40 -18.67 -15.93
N GLN A 110 -38.81 -18.77 -14.66
CA GLN A 110 -39.76 -19.80 -14.20
C GLN A 110 -41.22 -19.51 -14.58
N GLU A 111 -41.57 -18.26 -14.88
CA GLU A 111 -42.91 -17.84 -15.33
C GLU A 111 -43.07 -17.81 -16.86
N SER A 112 -42.03 -18.23 -17.62
CA SER A 112 -42.02 -18.32 -19.08
C SER A 112 -42.13 -19.77 -19.55
#